data_AF-A0A7X9KQ97-F1
#
_entry.id   AF-A0A7X9KQ97-F1
#
_cell.length_a   1.000
_cell.length_b   1.000
_cell.length_c   1.000
_cell.angle_alpha   90.00
_cell.angle_beta   90.00
_cell.angle_gamma   90.00
#
_symmetry.space_group_name_H-M   'P 1'
#
loop_
_entity.id
_entity.type
_entity.pdbx_description
1 polymer ?
#
loop_
_entity_poly.entity_id
_entity_poly.type
_entity_poly.pdbx_seq_one_letter_code
_entity_poly.pdbx_strand_id
1 'polypeptide(L)'
;FENKTILKYGNRTLENEMNPNYPLMAWDPKGTRISVLYTTEGKLNLFVYDVVTGIKNPKIDLTSQFDQVQDIKYMQNSNTLLLSAVKNGHTDIYSLNLTNAKVAQITNDIYDDIDPTFIAFPNKTGIIFSSNRPGAATKGSDTSLPGNSRFNVFLVTDFGDKPELNQISQLTHLKYGNARYPMPYNTSHFTFISDENGIANRYAGFFTTTKAGLDTLVLINDEILRNPTEAEVDSVLRAYKKTDIDSIAVVSISEDTAYTFPLSNYPSNIAETRVAGTNNQVSEVTRQSDAKNLYKLKIDEVALNKRNISARPTLYAEKLMKESELTLINPALSLPSPALNTEPTKDSTTKKDDDLFQSEFSIDKNKTDSNAQQPITLNINKDDYSIPAADNVLAKAKLFRYKPLKFAADFGSAAFNTGVLINRYQLYSGGSGPIMLNSESVLNGMIKLGTSDLLEDLKINGAFRIGTNLKDNEWYVNFQNLRRRIDWGISYYRNVQGLSLTDQFQSVFYPAKSFTNLYQANIAYPFDNNRSVRFSTGIRADK
;
A
#
# COMPACT_ATOMS: atom_id res chain seq x y z
N PHE A 1 -18.48 -33.63 11.84
CA PHE A 1 -18.54 -32.36 11.10
C PHE A 1 -18.53 -32.69 9.61
N GLU A 2 -19.55 -32.25 8.87
CA GLU A 2 -19.58 -32.40 7.41
C GLU A 2 -18.93 -31.17 6.78
N ASN A 3 -17.88 -31.35 5.98
CA ASN A 3 -17.14 -30.26 5.38
C ASN A 3 -17.78 -29.88 4.05
N LYS A 4 -18.18 -28.61 3.88
CA LYS A 4 -18.74 -28.09 2.63
C LYS A 4 -17.82 -27.05 1.99
N THR A 5 -17.45 -27.28 0.74
CA THR A 5 -16.64 -26.33 -0.04
C THR A 5 -17.54 -25.35 -0.80
N ILE A 6 -17.48 -24.06 -0.44
CA ILE A 6 -18.26 -22.99 -1.11
C ILE A 6 -17.51 -22.29 -2.26
N LEU A 7 -16.18 -22.38 -2.23
CA LEU A 7 -15.29 -21.77 -3.20
C LEU A 7 -14.05 -22.65 -3.37
N LYS A 8 -13.71 -22.96 -4.63
CA LYS A 8 -12.47 -23.59 -5.04
C LYS A 8 -12.02 -22.89 -6.32
N TYR A 9 -10.85 -22.25 -6.28
CA TYR A 9 -10.29 -21.51 -7.41
C TYR A 9 -8.76 -21.47 -7.31
N GLY A 10 -8.13 -20.95 -8.36
CA GLY A 10 -6.68 -20.80 -8.44
C GLY A 10 -5.99 -22.04 -9.01
N ASN A 11 -4.68 -21.89 -9.19
CA ASN A 11 -3.78 -22.93 -9.70
C ASN A 11 -2.76 -23.28 -8.61
N ARG A 12 -2.02 -24.38 -8.78
CA ARG A 12 -0.93 -24.71 -7.86
C ARG A 12 0.21 -23.71 -8.01
N THR A 13 0.34 -22.80 -7.06
CA THR A 13 1.40 -21.77 -7.00
C THR A 13 2.30 -22.02 -5.79
N LEU A 14 3.45 -21.35 -5.77
CA LEU A 14 4.29 -21.31 -4.57
C LEU A 14 3.60 -20.45 -3.49
N GLU A 15 3.86 -20.75 -2.22
CA GLU A 15 3.21 -20.06 -1.09
C GLU A 15 3.55 -18.56 -1.04
N ASN A 16 4.77 -18.20 -1.44
CA ASN A 16 5.25 -16.82 -1.50
C ASN A 16 4.63 -15.98 -2.64
N GLU A 17 3.99 -16.61 -3.63
CA GLU A 17 3.30 -15.93 -4.74
C GLU A 17 1.80 -15.75 -4.44
N MET A 18 1.28 -16.39 -3.40
CA MET A 18 -0.13 -16.32 -3.05
C MET A 18 -0.41 -15.06 -2.24
N ASN A 19 -1.44 -14.31 -2.62
CA ASN A 19 -1.90 -13.19 -1.80
C ASN A 19 -2.44 -13.72 -0.46
N PRO A 20 -1.84 -13.36 0.69
CA PRO A 20 -2.21 -13.92 1.98
C PRO A 20 -3.57 -13.43 2.49
N ASN A 21 -4.10 -12.33 1.95
CA ASN A 21 -5.33 -11.70 2.42
C ASN A 21 -6.59 -12.21 1.71
N TYR A 22 -6.44 -12.91 0.57
CA TYR A 22 -7.58 -13.39 -0.21
C TYR A 22 -7.77 -14.90 -0.03
N PRO A 23 -9.03 -15.40 -0.03
CA PRO A 23 -10.27 -14.66 -0.17
C PRO A 23 -10.70 -13.92 1.11
N LEU A 24 -11.41 -12.80 0.95
CA LEU A 24 -12.03 -12.08 2.05
C LEU A 24 -13.44 -12.61 2.30
N MET A 25 -13.85 -12.68 3.57
CA MET A 25 -15.14 -13.23 3.98
C MET A 25 -15.81 -12.40 5.06
N ALA A 26 -17.12 -12.20 4.93
CA ALA A 26 -17.95 -11.59 5.96
C ALA A 26 -19.27 -12.33 6.15
N TRP A 27 -19.63 -12.53 7.42
CA TRP A 27 -20.94 -13.02 7.80
C TRP A 27 -21.94 -11.86 7.88
N ASP A 28 -23.13 -12.11 7.34
CA ASP A 28 -24.32 -11.28 7.52
C ASP A 28 -24.62 -11.12 9.02
N PRO A 29 -25.08 -9.94 9.53
CA PRO A 29 -25.45 -9.76 10.93
C PRO A 29 -26.42 -10.81 11.46
N LYS A 30 -27.25 -11.42 10.59
CA LYS A 30 -28.18 -12.50 10.95
C LYS A 30 -27.54 -13.89 10.97
N GLY A 31 -26.32 -14.06 10.47
CA GLY A 31 -25.62 -15.34 10.39
C GLY A 31 -26.17 -16.34 9.36
N THR A 32 -27.10 -15.93 8.49
CA THR A 32 -27.72 -16.82 7.48
C THR A 32 -26.98 -16.82 6.15
N ARG A 33 -26.17 -15.80 5.87
CA ARG A 33 -25.45 -15.62 4.61
C ARG A 33 -23.99 -15.26 4.84
N ILE A 34 -23.14 -15.66 3.91
CA ILE A 34 -21.73 -15.32 3.87
C ILE A 34 -21.39 -14.68 2.53
N SER A 35 -20.76 -13.52 2.59
CA SER A 35 -20.15 -12.87 1.43
C SER A 35 -18.72 -13.35 1.28
N VAL A 36 -18.33 -13.68 0.06
CA VAL A 36 -16.96 -14.10 -0.26
C VAL A 36 -16.46 -13.29 -1.44
N LEU A 37 -15.40 -12.55 -1.20
CA LEU A 37 -14.70 -11.76 -2.21
C LEU A 37 -13.37 -12.45 -2.54
N TYR A 38 -13.13 -12.69 -3.82
CA TYR A 38 -12.00 -13.47 -4.28
C TYR A 38 -11.51 -12.98 -5.65
N THR A 39 -10.23 -13.20 -5.93
CA THR A 39 -9.61 -12.78 -7.19
C THR A 39 -9.44 -13.96 -8.12
N THR A 40 -9.99 -13.90 -9.34
CA THR A 40 -9.76 -14.90 -10.39
C THR A 40 -9.43 -14.22 -11.69
N GLU A 41 -8.36 -14.65 -12.36
CA GLU A 41 -7.92 -14.11 -13.66
C GLU A 41 -7.74 -12.57 -13.63
N GLY A 42 -7.23 -12.04 -12.53
CA GLY A 42 -7.07 -10.59 -12.32
C GLY A 42 -8.37 -9.83 -12.03
N LYS A 43 -9.51 -10.53 -11.90
CA LYS A 43 -10.81 -9.93 -11.61
C LYS A 43 -11.23 -10.11 -10.16
N LEU A 44 -11.72 -9.04 -9.54
CA LEU A 44 -12.32 -9.00 -8.21
C LEU A 44 -13.77 -9.44 -8.30
N ASN A 45 -14.04 -10.64 -7.81
CA ASN A 45 -15.36 -11.23 -7.84
C ASN A 45 -15.92 -11.33 -6.43
N LEU A 46 -17.17 -10.92 -6.25
CA LEU A 46 -17.92 -11.08 -5.02
C LEU A 46 -19.14 -11.97 -5.27
N PHE A 47 -19.41 -12.90 -4.37
CA PHE A 47 -20.71 -13.58 -4.32
C PHE A 47 -21.23 -13.66 -2.89
N VAL A 48 -22.54 -13.82 -2.77
CA VAL A 48 -23.21 -14.11 -1.51
C VAL A 48 -23.71 -15.54 -1.55
N TYR A 49 -23.38 -16.32 -0.53
CA TYR A 49 -23.85 -17.68 -0.37
C TYR A 49 -24.81 -17.73 0.82
N ASP A 50 -26.02 -18.21 0.56
CA ASP A 50 -27.03 -18.45 1.58
C ASP A 50 -26.83 -19.85 2.18
N VAL A 51 -26.59 -19.90 3.49
CA VAL A 51 -26.28 -21.13 4.21
C VAL A 51 -27.54 -21.94 4.47
N VAL A 52 -28.71 -21.30 4.56
CA VAL A 52 -29.99 -21.95 4.83
C VAL A 52 -30.54 -22.58 3.56
N THR A 53 -30.56 -21.84 2.44
CA THR A 53 -31.11 -22.33 1.16
C THR A 53 -30.07 -23.07 0.31
N GLY A 54 -28.78 -22.86 0.59
CA GLY A 54 -27.68 -23.40 -0.22
C GLY A 54 -27.51 -22.69 -1.58
N ILE A 55 -28.21 -21.57 -1.81
CA ILE A 55 -28.18 -20.83 -3.06
C ILE A 55 -26.97 -19.90 -3.09
N LYS A 56 -26.30 -19.86 -4.25
CA LYS A 56 -25.23 -18.91 -4.54
C LYS A 56 -25.77 -17.80 -5.43
N ASN A 57 -25.84 -16.60 -4.89
CA ASN A 57 -26.28 -15.41 -5.63
C ASN A 57 -25.28 -15.07 -6.75
N PRO A 58 -25.74 -14.34 -7.79
CA PRO A 58 -24.91 -14.00 -8.94
C PRO A 58 -23.62 -13.28 -8.53
N LYS A 59 -22.56 -13.52 -9.32
CA LYS A 59 -21.26 -12.89 -9.13
C LYS A 59 -21.35 -11.40 -9.48
N ILE A 60 -20.87 -10.55 -8.58
CA ILE A 60 -20.67 -9.12 -8.80
C ILE A 60 -19.19 -8.94 -9.16
N ASP A 61 -18.93 -8.36 -10.34
CA ASP A 61 -17.58 -7.97 -10.77
C ASP A 61 -17.29 -6.56 -10.24
N LEU A 62 -16.26 -6.44 -9.42
CA LEU A 62 -15.84 -5.19 -8.77
C LEU A 62 -14.56 -4.60 -9.38
N THR A 63 -14.02 -5.20 -10.45
CA THR A 63 -12.75 -4.78 -11.06
C THR A 63 -12.80 -3.40 -11.70
N SER A 64 -13.97 -2.96 -12.17
CA SER A 64 -14.10 -1.61 -12.72
C SER A 64 -14.15 -0.52 -11.64
N GLN A 65 -14.38 -0.89 -10.39
CA GLN A 65 -14.60 0.03 -9.27
C GLN A 65 -13.37 0.13 -8.38
N PHE A 66 -12.66 -0.98 -8.16
CA PHE A 66 -11.54 -1.07 -7.21
C PHE A 66 -10.36 -1.83 -7.81
N ASP A 67 -9.16 -1.43 -7.41
CA ASP A 67 -7.92 -2.14 -7.74
C ASP A 67 -7.70 -3.31 -6.78
N GLN A 68 -7.98 -3.08 -5.49
CA GLN A 68 -7.87 -4.08 -4.42
C GLN A 68 -8.90 -3.79 -3.32
N VAL A 69 -9.46 -4.83 -2.70
CA VAL A 69 -10.23 -4.71 -1.45
C VAL A 69 -9.38 -5.25 -0.29
N GLN A 70 -9.34 -4.55 0.83
CA GLN A 70 -8.56 -4.91 2.03
C GLN A 70 -9.42 -5.56 3.11
N ASP A 71 -10.62 -5.05 3.34
CA ASP A 71 -11.55 -5.59 4.34
C ASP A 71 -12.99 -5.53 3.84
N ILE A 72 -13.80 -6.50 4.25
CA ILE A 72 -15.23 -6.55 3.96
C ILE A 72 -16.00 -6.84 5.25
N LYS A 73 -17.01 -6.02 5.54
CA LYS A 73 -17.96 -6.24 6.64
C LYS A 73 -19.37 -5.93 6.18
N TYR A 74 -20.36 -6.35 6.95
CA TYR A 74 -21.72 -5.89 6.76
C TYR A 74 -21.99 -4.64 7.59
N MET A 75 -22.87 -3.78 7.09
CA MET A 75 -23.52 -2.77 7.92
C MET A 75 -24.53 -3.42 8.89
N GLN A 76 -25.40 -2.63 9.51
CA GLN A 76 -26.50 -3.15 10.34
C GLN A 76 -27.47 -4.04 9.55
N ASN A 77 -27.62 -3.77 8.25
CA ASN A 77 -28.50 -4.53 7.38
C ASN A 77 -27.71 -5.58 6.60
N SER A 78 -28.47 -6.55 6.13
CA SER A 78 -27.93 -7.68 5.41
C SER A 78 -27.81 -7.47 3.89
N ASN A 79 -28.05 -6.24 3.41
CA ASN A 79 -28.04 -5.91 1.98
C ASN A 79 -26.87 -5.00 1.60
N THR A 80 -26.18 -4.43 2.59
CA THR A 80 -25.13 -3.43 2.37
C THR A 80 -23.84 -3.92 3.00
N LEU A 81 -22.82 -4.03 2.16
CA LEU A 81 -21.45 -4.25 2.60
C LEU A 81 -20.74 -2.93 2.82
N LEU A 82 -19.85 -2.95 3.79
CA LEU A 82 -18.87 -1.93 4.08
C LEU A 82 -17.51 -2.49 3.65
N LEU A 83 -16.81 -1.74 2.81
CA LEU A 83 -15.56 -2.14 2.19
C LEU A 83 -14.50 -1.11 2.55
N SER A 84 -13.29 -1.57 2.86
CA SER A 84 -12.08 -0.74 2.71
C SER A 84 -11.40 -1.19 1.44
N ALA A 85 -11.28 -0.30 0.47
CA ALA A 85 -10.83 -0.62 -0.88
C ALA A 85 -9.89 0.45 -1.43
N VAL A 86 -8.92 -0.01 -2.20
CA VAL A 86 -7.95 0.80 -2.90
C VAL A 86 -8.50 1.18 -4.26
N LYS A 87 -8.49 2.48 -4.55
CA LYS A 87 -8.83 3.06 -5.85
C LYS A 87 -7.86 4.18 -6.15
N ASN A 88 -7.20 4.15 -7.31
CA ASN A 88 -6.21 5.15 -7.70
C ASN A 88 -5.05 5.31 -6.70
N GLY A 89 -4.73 4.26 -5.94
CA GLY A 89 -3.62 4.25 -4.98
C GLY A 89 -3.95 4.72 -3.55
N HIS A 90 -5.18 5.17 -3.28
CA HIS A 90 -5.63 5.53 -1.93
C HIS A 90 -6.64 4.52 -1.41
N THR A 91 -6.59 4.27 -0.09
CA THR A 91 -7.50 3.33 0.57
C THR A 91 -8.64 4.11 1.22
N ASP A 92 -9.84 3.99 0.66
CA ASP A 92 -11.04 4.66 1.17
C ASP A 92 -12.08 3.65 1.62
N ILE A 93 -13.09 4.16 2.33
CA ILE A 93 -14.26 3.41 2.77
C ILE A 93 -15.37 3.56 1.75
N TYR A 94 -15.96 2.42 1.37
CA TYR A 94 -17.08 2.35 0.44
C TYR A 94 -18.22 1.54 1.03
N SER A 95 -19.45 1.90 0.65
CA SER A 95 -20.61 1.06 0.84
C SER A 95 -21.01 0.42 -0.49
N LEU A 96 -21.38 -0.85 -0.46
CA LEU A 96 -21.83 -1.62 -1.63
C LEU A 96 -23.20 -2.22 -1.34
N ASN A 97 -24.20 -1.84 -2.13
CA ASN A 97 -25.52 -2.45 -2.07
C ASN A 97 -25.55 -3.72 -2.93
N LEU A 98 -25.83 -4.85 -2.30
CA LEU A 98 -25.80 -6.17 -2.91
C LEU A 98 -26.95 -6.43 -3.89
N THR A 99 -28.05 -5.68 -3.81
CA THR A 99 -29.23 -5.87 -4.68
C THR A 99 -29.02 -5.24 -6.06
N ASN A 100 -28.44 -4.04 -6.12
CA ASN A 100 -28.26 -3.29 -7.36
C ASN A 100 -26.78 -3.07 -7.75
N ALA A 101 -25.84 -3.64 -6.99
CA ALA A 101 -24.39 -3.47 -7.16
C ALA A 101 -23.93 -1.99 -7.18
N LYS A 102 -24.71 -1.07 -6.58
CA LYS A 102 -24.33 0.34 -6.48
C LYS A 102 -23.27 0.52 -5.39
N VAL A 103 -22.16 1.14 -5.75
CA VAL A 103 -21.10 1.58 -4.85
C VAL A 103 -21.31 3.05 -4.49
N ALA A 104 -21.19 3.39 -3.21
CA ALA A 104 -21.13 4.77 -2.74
C ALA A 104 -19.89 4.97 -1.87
N GLN A 105 -19.15 6.04 -2.13
CA GLN A 105 -17.92 6.39 -1.43
C GLN A 105 -18.24 7.15 -0.15
N ILE A 106 -17.60 6.78 0.96
CA ILE A 106 -17.84 7.37 2.29
C ILE A 106 -16.67 8.28 2.69
N THR A 107 -15.44 7.88 2.41
CA THR A 107 -14.26 8.73 2.61
C THR A 107 -13.59 9.00 1.27
N ASN A 108 -13.02 10.18 1.12
CA ASN A 108 -12.38 10.64 -0.11
C ASN A 108 -11.26 11.59 0.29
N ASP A 109 -10.17 11.02 0.79
CA ASP A 109 -8.99 11.78 1.14
C ASP A 109 -7.70 10.98 0.86
N ILE A 110 -6.56 11.60 1.17
CA ILE A 110 -5.23 11.07 0.82
C ILE A 110 -4.75 10.04 1.85
N TYR A 111 -5.42 9.98 3.00
CA TYR A 111 -5.06 9.12 4.11
C TYR A 111 -5.61 7.70 3.90
N ASP A 112 -4.99 6.73 4.55
CA ASP A 112 -5.44 5.35 4.46
C ASP A 112 -6.55 5.10 5.46
N ASP A 113 -7.73 4.69 4.98
CA ASP A 113 -8.88 4.35 5.80
C ASP A 113 -9.17 2.84 5.76
N ILE A 114 -8.91 2.17 6.88
CA ILE A 114 -8.89 0.72 6.98
C ILE A 114 -9.70 0.19 8.17
N ASP A 115 -9.95 -1.12 8.15
CA ASP A 115 -10.71 -1.87 9.16
C ASP A 115 -12.10 -1.28 9.52
N PRO A 116 -12.92 -0.82 8.55
CA PRO A 116 -14.15 -0.10 8.85
C PRO A 116 -15.20 -1.01 9.49
N THR A 117 -15.93 -0.51 10.49
CA THR A 117 -16.98 -1.25 11.20
C THR A 117 -18.14 -0.32 11.52
N PHE A 118 -19.37 -0.79 11.27
CA PHE A 118 -20.57 -0.04 11.66
C PHE A 118 -20.77 -0.05 13.19
N ILE A 119 -21.15 1.10 13.75
CA ILE A 119 -21.45 1.24 15.18
C ILE A 119 -22.72 2.07 15.42
N ALA A 120 -23.43 1.74 16.49
CA ALA A 120 -24.59 2.48 16.96
C ALA A 120 -24.43 2.80 18.46
N PHE A 121 -24.08 4.06 18.75
CA PHE A 121 -24.04 4.63 20.09
C PHE A 121 -25.40 5.26 20.47
N PRO A 122 -25.67 5.50 21.76
CA PRO A 122 -26.81 6.30 22.19
C PRO A 122 -26.85 7.64 21.46
N ASN A 123 -27.92 7.85 20.68
CA ASN A 123 -28.17 9.07 19.91
C ASN A 123 -27.20 9.34 18.75
N LYS A 124 -26.30 8.40 18.39
CA LYS A 124 -25.39 8.59 17.25
C LYS A 124 -25.03 7.26 16.57
N THR A 125 -25.24 7.17 15.27
CA THR A 125 -24.85 6.01 14.44
C THR A 125 -23.78 6.40 13.45
N GLY A 126 -22.83 5.51 13.19
CA GLY A 126 -21.66 5.84 12.39
C GLY A 126 -20.89 4.63 11.92
N ILE A 127 -19.77 4.91 11.25
CA ILE A 127 -18.75 3.93 10.93
C ILE A 127 -17.48 4.33 11.66
N ILE A 128 -16.94 3.41 12.46
CA ILE A 128 -15.61 3.57 13.04
C ILE A 128 -14.57 2.88 12.16
N PHE A 129 -13.42 3.49 12.01
CA PHE A 129 -12.34 2.99 11.16
C PHE A 129 -11.00 3.47 11.67
N SER A 130 -9.93 2.81 11.23
CA SER A 130 -8.56 3.19 11.52
C SER A 130 -8.02 4.05 10.40
N SER A 131 -7.47 5.21 10.71
CA SER A 131 -6.87 6.11 9.72
C SER A 131 -5.56 6.73 10.19
N ASN A 132 -4.62 6.98 9.28
CA ASN A 132 -3.37 7.68 9.55
C ASN A 132 -3.49 9.21 9.37
N ARG A 133 -4.71 9.74 9.25
CA ARG A 133 -4.95 11.19 9.24
C ARG A 133 -4.48 11.87 10.54
N PRO A 134 -3.82 13.05 10.47
CA PRO A 134 -3.34 13.76 11.66
C PRO A 134 -4.45 14.25 12.60
N GLY A 135 -5.61 14.59 12.05
CA GLY A 135 -6.74 15.13 12.79
C GLY A 135 -8.06 14.96 12.04
N ALA A 136 -9.17 15.22 12.73
CA ALA A 136 -10.53 14.98 12.23
C ALA A 136 -10.92 15.86 11.03
N ALA A 137 -10.47 17.12 11.01
CA ALA A 137 -10.80 18.10 9.97
C ALA A 137 -9.70 18.28 8.90
N THR A 138 -8.60 17.53 9.00
CA THR A 138 -7.47 17.66 8.08
C THR A 138 -7.83 17.03 6.74
N LYS A 139 -8.16 17.86 5.75
CA LYS A 139 -8.23 17.44 4.36
C LYS A 139 -6.82 17.49 3.77
N GLY A 140 -6.33 16.37 3.26
CA GLY A 140 -5.03 16.32 2.60
C GLY A 140 -5.00 17.23 1.36
N SER A 141 -3.83 17.76 1.03
CA SER A 141 -3.56 18.41 -0.27
C SER A 141 -2.84 17.42 -1.20
N ASP A 142 -3.02 17.52 -2.53
CA ASP A 142 -2.36 16.67 -3.55
C ASP A 142 -0.84 16.47 -3.36
N THR A 143 -0.18 17.41 -2.67
CA THR A 143 1.26 17.38 -2.38
C THR A 143 1.59 16.88 -0.97
N SER A 144 0.59 16.39 -0.24
CA SER A 144 0.72 15.87 1.12
C SER A 144 1.07 14.39 1.02
N LEU A 145 2.26 14.02 1.45
CA LEU A 145 2.54 12.62 1.72
C LEU A 145 1.86 12.24 3.04
N PRO A 146 1.25 11.04 3.13
CA PRO A 146 0.99 10.47 4.43
C PRO A 146 2.34 10.37 5.15
N GLY A 147 2.54 11.25 6.14
CA GLY A 147 3.78 11.29 6.92
C GLY A 147 3.93 10.03 7.76
N ASN A 148 4.88 10.02 8.70
CA ASN A 148 4.99 8.96 9.72
C ASN A 148 3.86 9.04 10.77
N SER A 149 2.62 9.19 10.30
CA SER A 149 1.42 9.31 11.10
C SER A 149 0.87 7.93 11.41
N ARG A 150 0.55 7.72 12.69
CA ARG A 150 0.07 6.44 13.21
C ARG A 150 -1.42 6.30 12.97
N PHE A 151 -1.89 5.06 12.90
CA PHE A 151 -3.33 4.82 12.82
C PHE A 151 -4.01 5.18 14.13
N ASN A 152 -5.09 5.94 14.03
CA ASN A 152 -6.01 6.26 15.12
C ASN A 152 -7.43 5.86 14.72
N VAL A 153 -8.31 5.70 15.69
CA VAL A 153 -9.73 5.42 15.42
C VAL A 153 -10.47 6.73 15.16
N PHE A 154 -11.19 6.76 14.06
CA PHE A 154 -12.09 7.85 13.66
C PHE A 154 -13.51 7.32 13.56
N LEU A 155 -14.46 8.24 13.68
CA LEU A 155 -15.89 8.02 13.49
C LEU A 155 -16.34 8.90 12.34
N VAL A 156 -16.97 8.32 11.32
CA VAL A 156 -17.69 9.08 10.28
C VAL A 156 -19.19 8.95 10.50
N THR A 157 -19.89 10.08 10.52
CA THR A 157 -21.35 10.18 10.57
C THR A 157 -21.90 10.99 9.40
N ASP A 158 -23.22 10.95 9.26
CA ASP A 158 -23.95 11.69 8.23
C ASP A 158 -23.51 11.35 6.80
N PHE A 159 -23.10 10.09 6.61
CA PHE A 159 -22.63 9.55 5.34
C PHE A 159 -23.77 9.41 4.32
N GLY A 160 -24.02 10.52 3.61
CA GLY A 160 -25.02 10.64 2.54
C GLY A 160 -24.44 10.36 1.16
N ASP A 161 -24.94 11.08 0.14
CA ASP A 161 -24.53 10.88 -1.25
C ASP A 161 -23.14 11.47 -1.57
N LYS A 162 -22.67 12.46 -0.80
CA LYS A 162 -21.41 13.17 -1.03
C LYS A 162 -20.45 12.97 0.14
N PRO A 163 -19.27 12.36 -0.05
CA PRO A 163 -18.33 12.10 1.04
C PRO A 163 -17.79 13.38 1.68
N GLU A 164 -17.75 14.49 0.93
CA GLU A 164 -17.24 15.79 1.40
C GLU A 164 -18.11 16.43 2.49
N LEU A 165 -19.36 15.99 2.62
CA LEU A 165 -20.33 16.45 3.61
C LEU A 165 -20.28 15.67 4.92
N ASN A 166 -19.53 14.57 4.96
CA ASN A 166 -19.55 13.66 6.09
C ASN A 166 -18.82 14.29 7.28
N GLN A 167 -19.37 14.11 8.47
CA GLN A 167 -18.71 14.55 9.70
C GLN A 167 -17.74 13.47 10.15
N ILE A 168 -16.46 13.81 10.26
CA ILE A 168 -15.43 12.94 10.83
C ILE A 168 -15.03 13.46 12.20
N SER A 169 -14.96 12.56 13.18
CA SER A 169 -14.55 12.82 14.56
C SER A 169 -13.40 11.88 14.94
N GLN A 170 -12.38 12.39 15.63
CA GLN A 170 -11.25 11.58 16.10
C GLN A 170 -11.57 10.99 17.48
N LEU A 171 -11.65 9.67 17.57
CA LEU A 171 -11.96 8.98 18.83
C LEU A 171 -10.70 8.60 19.62
N THR A 172 -9.56 8.40 18.96
CA THR A 172 -8.28 8.17 19.65
C THR A 172 -7.19 9.10 19.16
N HIS A 173 -6.28 9.45 20.06
CA HIS A 173 -5.07 10.19 19.75
C HIS A 173 -3.89 9.56 20.50
N LEU A 174 -3.47 8.38 20.03
CA LEU A 174 -2.39 7.63 20.65
C LEU A 174 -1.05 8.34 20.45
N LYS A 175 -0.25 8.41 21.52
CA LYS A 175 1.10 8.99 21.46
C LYS A 175 2.08 8.05 20.74
N TYR A 176 1.90 6.75 20.98
CA TYR A 176 2.71 5.68 20.41
C TYR A 176 1.82 4.52 19.94
N GLY A 177 2.34 3.70 19.03
CA GLY A 177 1.59 2.58 18.46
C GLY A 177 0.45 2.98 17.52
N ASN A 178 -0.20 1.98 16.95
CA ASN A 178 -1.29 2.09 15.99
C ASN A 178 -2.58 1.55 16.60
N ALA A 179 -3.70 2.24 16.41
CA ALA A 179 -5.02 1.72 16.70
C ALA A 179 -5.59 1.00 15.48
N ARG A 180 -5.83 -0.31 15.59
CA ARG A 180 -6.32 -1.19 14.52
C ARG A 180 -7.55 -1.98 14.95
N TYR A 181 -8.31 -2.49 13.98
CA TYR A 181 -9.50 -3.33 14.21
C TYR A 181 -10.54 -2.73 15.17
N PRO A 182 -11.02 -1.50 14.95
CA PRO A 182 -12.06 -0.91 15.78
C PRO A 182 -13.38 -1.67 15.62
N MET A 183 -14.02 -1.99 16.74
CA MET A 183 -15.24 -2.80 16.80
C MET A 183 -16.20 -2.29 17.89
N PRO A 184 -17.53 -2.37 17.69
CA PRO A 184 -18.49 -2.11 18.74
C PRO A 184 -18.34 -3.15 19.86
N TYR A 185 -18.36 -2.70 21.10
CA TYR A 185 -18.23 -3.58 22.26
C TYR A 185 -19.54 -3.63 23.05
N ASN A 186 -20.08 -2.49 23.43
CA ASN A 186 -21.43 -2.37 23.98
C ASN A 186 -22.11 -1.10 23.43
N THR A 187 -23.20 -0.65 24.05
CA THR A 187 -23.90 0.54 23.59
C THR A 187 -23.05 1.81 23.72
N SER A 188 -22.18 1.95 24.72
CA SER A 188 -21.41 3.17 24.99
C SER A 188 -19.90 3.03 24.77
N HIS A 189 -19.41 1.84 24.48
CA HIS A 189 -17.99 1.54 24.34
C HIS A 189 -17.70 0.84 23.02
N PHE A 190 -16.57 1.21 22.43
CA PHE A 190 -15.93 0.47 21.35
C PHE A 190 -14.60 -0.10 21.83
N THR A 191 -14.06 -1.06 21.10
CA THR A 191 -12.72 -1.63 21.34
C THR A 191 -11.87 -1.54 20.12
N PHE A 192 -10.56 -1.51 20.31
CA PHE A 192 -9.55 -1.56 19.26
C PHE A 192 -8.30 -2.26 19.78
N ILE A 193 -7.41 -2.64 18.88
CA ILE A 193 -6.09 -3.19 19.23
C ILE A 193 -5.07 -2.07 19.11
N SER A 194 -4.22 -1.92 20.12
CA SER A 194 -3.09 -1.00 20.11
C SER A 194 -1.82 -1.66 20.60
N ASP A 195 -0.72 -1.39 19.91
CA ASP A 195 0.64 -1.81 20.26
C ASP A 195 1.44 -0.67 20.95
N GLU A 196 0.75 0.29 21.58
CA GLU A 196 1.37 1.43 22.28
C GLU A 196 2.45 1.03 23.29
N ASN A 197 2.27 -0.09 24.00
CA ASN A 197 3.25 -0.62 24.96
C ASN A 197 4.31 -1.56 24.32
N GLY A 198 4.31 -1.70 22.99
CA GLY A 198 5.15 -2.60 22.21
C GLY A 198 4.57 -4.00 21.98
N ILE A 199 3.43 -4.31 22.59
CA ILE A 199 2.69 -5.57 22.39
C ILE A 199 1.24 -5.22 22.03
N ALA A 200 0.73 -5.77 20.93
CA ALA A 200 -0.63 -5.52 20.50
C ALA A 200 -1.63 -6.04 21.55
N ASN A 201 -2.32 -5.13 22.24
CA ASN A 201 -3.27 -5.36 23.32
C ASN A 201 -4.62 -4.75 23.00
N ARG A 202 -5.68 -5.23 23.65
CA ARG A 202 -7.03 -4.68 23.48
C ARG A 202 -7.19 -3.47 24.37
N TYR A 203 -7.75 -2.41 23.80
CA TYR A 203 -8.16 -1.19 24.48
C TYR A 203 -9.66 -0.97 24.28
N ALA A 204 -10.29 -0.27 25.20
CA ALA A 204 -11.65 0.22 25.09
C ALA A 204 -11.66 1.74 25.03
N GLY A 205 -12.59 2.29 24.26
CA GLY A 205 -12.95 3.71 24.26
C GLY A 205 -14.38 3.89 24.74
N PHE A 206 -14.59 4.70 25.77
CA PHE A 206 -15.93 5.14 26.19
C PHE A 206 -16.34 6.36 25.36
N PHE A 207 -17.44 6.25 24.62
CA PHE A 207 -17.92 7.28 23.70
C PHE A 207 -18.91 8.22 24.37
N THR A 208 -18.71 9.52 24.17
CA THR A 208 -19.65 10.58 24.54
C THR A 208 -19.80 11.58 23.42
N THR A 209 -21.02 12.08 23.24
CA THR A 209 -21.34 13.10 22.24
C THR A 209 -22.14 14.22 22.87
N THR A 210 -21.78 15.46 22.56
CA THR A 210 -22.50 16.68 22.97
C THR A 210 -22.86 17.48 21.72
N LYS A 211 -23.99 18.18 21.73
CA LYS A 211 -24.33 19.07 20.62
C LYS A 211 -23.41 20.28 20.67
N ALA A 212 -22.62 20.49 19.62
CA ALA A 212 -21.63 21.55 19.54
C ALA A 212 -22.19 22.84 18.88
N GLY A 213 -23.25 22.71 18.09
CA GLY A 213 -23.92 23.85 17.48
C GLY A 213 -24.47 23.56 16.10
N LEU A 214 -24.54 24.60 15.30
CA LEU A 214 -24.95 24.57 13.90
C LEU A 214 -23.77 24.97 13.03
N ASP A 215 -23.65 24.35 11.88
CA ASP A 215 -22.63 24.58 10.90
C ASP A 215 -23.29 24.96 9.58
N THR A 216 -22.73 25.97 8.90
CA THR A 216 -23.34 26.56 7.71
C THR A 216 -22.57 26.09 6.48
N LEU A 217 -23.26 25.38 5.60
CA LEU A 217 -22.76 24.93 4.31
C LEU A 217 -23.24 25.88 3.23
N VAL A 218 -22.30 26.47 2.49
CA VAL A 218 -22.56 27.38 1.38
C VAL A 218 -22.23 26.65 0.09
N LEU A 219 -23.22 26.46 -0.78
CA LEU A 219 -23.04 25.86 -2.10
C LEU A 219 -22.89 26.96 -3.16
N ILE A 220 -21.81 26.88 -3.93
CA ILE A 220 -21.57 27.71 -5.10
C ILE A 220 -21.15 26.78 -6.23
N ASN A 221 -22.05 26.59 -7.20
CA ASN A 221 -21.92 25.64 -8.28
C ASN A 221 -21.69 24.21 -7.74
N ASP A 222 -20.53 23.60 -8.02
CA ASP A 222 -20.15 22.27 -7.53
C ASP A 222 -19.31 22.32 -6.24
N GLU A 223 -18.92 23.52 -5.78
CA GLU A 223 -18.16 23.69 -4.55
C GLU A 223 -19.05 23.81 -3.33
N ILE A 224 -18.64 23.12 -2.26
CA ILE A 224 -19.29 23.12 -0.96
C ILE A 224 -18.31 23.69 0.05
N LEU A 225 -18.62 24.87 0.56
CA LEU A 225 -17.83 25.54 1.59
C LEU A 225 -18.47 25.33 2.96
N ARG A 226 -17.64 25.00 3.95
CA ARG A 226 -18.07 24.69 5.32
C ARG A 226 -17.65 25.81 6.27
N ASN A 227 -18.64 26.49 6.85
CA ASN A 227 -18.48 27.69 7.66
C ASN A 227 -17.50 28.71 7.05
N PRO A 228 -17.68 29.09 5.77
CA PRO A 228 -16.72 29.96 5.10
C PRO A 228 -16.75 31.38 5.65
N THR A 229 -15.61 32.03 5.58
CA THR A 229 -15.50 33.48 5.73
C THR A 229 -16.07 34.19 4.49
N GLU A 230 -16.51 35.44 4.64
CA GLU A 230 -17.01 36.24 3.52
C GLU A 230 -15.99 36.33 2.37
N ALA A 231 -14.69 36.39 2.69
CA ALA A 231 -13.61 36.45 1.70
C ALA A 231 -13.48 35.17 0.86
N GLU A 232 -13.72 34.00 1.46
CA GLU A 232 -13.69 32.71 0.75
C GLU A 232 -14.88 32.60 -0.20
N VAL A 233 -16.08 32.97 0.27
CA VAL A 233 -17.29 33.04 -0.56
C VAL A 233 -17.07 33.97 -1.76
N ASP A 234 -16.56 35.18 -1.53
CA ASP A 234 -16.25 36.16 -2.57
C ASP A 234 -15.24 35.64 -3.61
N SER A 235 -14.22 34.91 -3.14
CA SER A 235 -13.18 34.35 -4.01
C SER A 235 -13.76 33.29 -4.93
N VAL A 236 -14.61 32.40 -4.39
CA VAL A 236 -15.28 31.34 -5.15
C VAL A 236 -16.32 31.93 -6.11
N LEU A 237 -17.10 32.93 -5.69
CA LEU A 237 -18.04 33.64 -6.57
C LEU A 237 -17.32 34.31 -7.76
N ARG A 238 -16.17 34.95 -7.52
CA ARG A 238 -15.34 35.52 -8.60
C ARG A 238 -14.79 34.45 -9.53
N ALA A 239 -14.31 33.32 -8.98
CA ALA A 239 -13.77 32.22 -9.78
C ALA A 239 -14.82 31.65 -10.74
N TYR A 240 -16.05 31.47 -10.28
CA TYR A 240 -17.17 30.98 -11.11
C TYR A 240 -17.95 32.08 -11.83
N LYS A 241 -17.53 33.35 -11.71
CA LYS A 241 -18.20 34.53 -12.30
C LYS A 241 -19.69 34.63 -11.92
N LYS A 242 -20.02 34.27 -10.68
CA LYS A 242 -21.37 34.40 -10.12
C LYS A 242 -21.50 35.65 -9.25
N THR A 243 -22.70 36.19 -9.18
CA THR A 243 -23.03 37.36 -8.37
C THR A 243 -23.64 37.01 -7.02
N ASP A 244 -24.14 35.78 -6.86
CA ASP A 244 -24.80 35.32 -5.64
C ASP A 244 -24.55 33.82 -5.41
N ILE A 245 -24.76 33.40 -4.17
CA ILE A 245 -24.68 32.02 -3.68
C ILE A 245 -25.87 31.21 -4.23
N ASP A 246 -25.67 29.93 -4.54
CA ASP A 246 -26.77 29.10 -5.04
C ASP A 246 -27.68 28.60 -3.91
N SER A 247 -27.11 28.14 -2.81
CA SER A 247 -27.87 27.61 -1.67
C SER A 247 -27.08 27.63 -0.37
N ILE A 248 -27.79 27.77 0.74
CA ILE A 248 -27.24 27.68 2.09
C ILE A 248 -27.98 26.56 2.83
N ALA A 249 -27.23 25.63 3.41
CA ALA A 249 -27.75 24.57 4.27
C ALA A 249 -27.16 24.71 5.66
N VAL A 250 -27.98 24.51 6.69
CA VAL A 250 -27.51 24.54 8.08
C VAL A 250 -27.64 23.14 8.66
N VAL A 251 -26.53 22.58 9.11
CA VAL A 251 -26.45 21.22 9.66
C VAL A 251 -26.06 21.27 11.13
N SER A 252 -26.69 20.44 11.96
CA SER A 252 -26.29 20.34 13.37
C SER A 252 -25.01 19.53 13.50
N ILE A 253 -24.05 20.06 14.24
CA ILE A 253 -22.79 19.37 14.54
C ILE A 253 -22.75 18.91 16.00
N SER A 254 -22.12 17.78 16.23
CA SER A 254 -21.78 17.31 17.58
C SER A 254 -20.29 17.28 17.81
N GLU A 255 -19.89 17.50 19.06
CA GLU A 255 -18.54 17.24 19.52
C GLU A 255 -18.51 15.83 20.09
N ASP A 256 -17.81 14.94 19.38
CA ASP A 256 -17.68 13.55 19.79
C ASP A 256 -16.31 13.33 20.40
N THR A 257 -16.29 12.76 21.59
CA THR A 257 -15.07 12.46 22.32
C THR A 257 -15.08 11.02 22.79
N ALA A 258 -13.89 10.45 22.96
CA ALA A 258 -13.76 9.16 23.61
C ALA A 258 -12.59 9.11 24.58
N TYR A 259 -12.83 8.44 25.71
CA TYR A 259 -11.80 8.16 26.71
C TYR A 259 -11.31 6.73 26.56
N THR A 260 -10.01 6.56 26.30
CA THR A 260 -9.40 5.25 26.01
C THR A 260 -8.61 4.68 27.17
N PHE A 261 -8.72 3.37 27.40
CA PHE A 261 -7.97 2.63 28.42
C PHE A 261 -7.74 1.17 28.01
N PRO A 262 -6.66 0.51 28.49
CA PRO A 262 -6.39 -0.90 28.15
C PRO A 262 -7.37 -1.85 28.85
N LEU A 263 -7.81 -2.88 28.11
CA LEU A 263 -8.60 -4.01 28.61
C LEU A 263 -7.77 -5.29 28.78
N SER A 264 -6.60 -5.37 28.15
CA SER A 264 -5.71 -6.52 28.29
C SER A 264 -4.27 -6.06 28.44
N ASN A 265 -3.43 -6.94 28.99
CA ASN A 265 -1.99 -6.82 28.98
C ASN A 265 -1.38 -8.22 28.82
N TYR A 266 -1.49 -8.76 27.62
CA TYR A 266 -0.98 -10.09 27.28
C TYR A 266 0.53 -10.05 27.04
N PRO A 267 1.24 -11.17 27.26
CA PRO A 267 2.66 -11.29 26.96
C PRO A 267 2.96 -11.43 25.46
N SER A 268 1.92 -11.53 24.62
CA SER A 268 2.02 -11.76 23.17
C SER A 268 0.97 -10.97 22.41
N ASN A 269 1.26 -10.63 21.16
CA ASN A 269 0.39 -9.82 20.30
C ASN A 269 -0.96 -10.49 20.03
N ILE A 270 -2.02 -9.67 20.14
CA ILE A 270 -3.32 -9.93 19.54
C ILE A 270 -3.20 -9.64 18.04
N ALA A 271 -3.37 -10.66 17.21
CA ALA A 271 -3.28 -10.53 15.75
C ALA A 271 -4.58 -9.98 15.14
N GLU A 272 -5.72 -10.38 15.71
CA GLU A 272 -7.05 -10.03 15.20
C GLU A 272 -8.10 -10.07 16.32
N THR A 273 -9.07 -9.17 16.26
CA THR A 273 -10.28 -9.20 17.10
C THR A 273 -11.52 -9.01 16.25
N ARG A 274 -12.57 -9.77 16.53
CA ARG A 274 -13.88 -9.68 15.86
C ARG A 274 -14.98 -9.80 16.89
N VAL A 275 -16.01 -8.96 16.80
CA VAL A 275 -17.18 -9.07 17.67
C VAL A 275 -18.31 -9.74 16.91
N ALA A 276 -18.81 -10.85 17.47
CA ALA A 276 -19.86 -11.66 16.88
C ALA A 276 -21.25 -11.14 17.32
N GLY A 277 -21.70 -10.08 16.65
CA GLY A 277 -23.09 -9.60 16.63
C GLY A 277 -23.84 -9.61 17.97
N THR A 278 -25.15 -9.84 17.92
CA THR A 278 -26.13 -9.71 19.02
C THR A 278 -25.85 -10.56 20.27
N ASN A 279 -24.85 -11.44 20.23
CA ASN A 279 -24.56 -12.38 21.31
C ASN A 279 -23.48 -11.90 22.28
N ASN A 280 -22.99 -10.66 22.15
CA ASN A 280 -21.98 -10.07 23.04
C ASN A 280 -20.74 -10.98 23.21
N GLN A 281 -20.33 -11.61 22.11
CA GLN A 281 -19.20 -12.52 22.04
C GLN A 281 -18.07 -11.88 21.27
N VAL A 282 -16.85 -12.09 21.74
CA VAL A 282 -15.64 -11.60 21.09
C VAL A 282 -14.77 -12.79 20.70
N SER A 283 -14.37 -12.81 19.45
CA SER A 283 -13.40 -13.75 18.92
C SER A 283 -12.06 -13.05 18.81
N GLU A 284 -11.02 -13.71 19.30
CA GLU A 284 -9.68 -13.13 19.32
C GLU A 284 -8.64 -14.17 18.89
N VAL A 285 -7.69 -13.73 18.07
CA VAL A 285 -6.54 -14.55 17.67
C VAL A 285 -5.29 -13.98 18.32
N THR A 286 -4.62 -14.79 19.14
CA THR A 286 -3.29 -14.46 19.67
C THR A 286 -2.24 -15.36 19.06
N ARG A 287 -1.02 -14.83 18.91
CA ARG A 287 0.12 -15.61 18.44
C ARG A 287 1.00 -16.00 19.62
N GLN A 288 1.14 -17.29 19.87
CA GLN A 288 2.04 -17.84 20.88
C GLN A 288 3.12 -18.67 20.16
N SER A 289 4.32 -18.09 20.02
CA SER A 289 5.39 -18.67 19.20
C SER A 289 4.94 -18.86 17.74
N ASP A 290 4.95 -20.10 17.24
CA ASP A 290 4.52 -20.46 15.88
C ASP A 290 3.02 -20.81 15.79
N ALA A 291 2.33 -20.96 16.93
CA ALA A 291 0.92 -21.30 16.96
C ALA A 291 0.04 -20.04 17.01
N LYS A 292 -1.08 -20.06 16.26
CA LYS A 292 -2.18 -19.10 16.39
C LYS A 292 -3.31 -19.74 17.17
N ASN A 293 -3.67 -19.14 18.30
CA ASN A 293 -4.74 -19.62 19.17
C ASN A 293 -5.98 -18.73 19.01
N LEU A 294 -7.12 -19.37 18.74
CA LEU A 294 -8.41 -18.70 18.62
C LEU A 294 -9.18 -18.83 19.94
N TYR A 295 -9.49 -17.70 20.55
CA TYR A 295 -10.28 -17.61 21.77
C TYR A 295 -11.67 -17.08 21.50
N LYS A 296 -12.65 -17.67 22.19
CA LYS A 296 -14.02 -17.16 22.27
C LYS A 296 -14.25 -16.59 23.66
N LEU A 297 -14.35 -15.28 23.74
CA LEU A 297 -14.48 -14.50 24.96
C LEU A 297 -15.89 -13.89 25.06
N LYS A 298 -16.28 -13.54 26.28
CA LYS A 298 -17.42 -12.65 26.53
C LYS A 298 -16.92 -11.23 26.75
N ILE A 299 -17.80 -10.26 26.60
CA ILE A 299 -17.52 -8.88 27.02
C ILE A 299 -17.16 -8.86 28.51
N ASP A 300 -15.98 -8.34 28.83
CA ASP A 300 -15.54 -8.11 30.20
C ASP A 300 -16.10 -6.78 30.74
N GLU A 301 -17.30 -6.86 31.34
CA GLU A 301 -17.96 -5.72 31.99
C GLU A 301 -17.24 -5.27 33.27
N VAL A 302 -16.53 -6.17 33.95
CA VAL A 302 -15.83 -5.85 35.19
C VAL A 302 -14.62 -4.98 34.90
N ALA A 303 -13.83 -5.31 33.88
CA ALA A 303 -12.70 -4.50 33.44
C ALA A 303 -13.15 -3.13 32.90
N LEU A 304 -14.27 -3.06 32.18
CA LEU A 304 -14.84 -1.78 31.71
C LEU A 304 -15.19 -0.84 32.87
N ASN A 305 -15.78 -1.38 33.94
CA ASN A 305 -16.21 -0.59 35.10
C ASN A 305 -15.05 -0.24 36.03
N LYS A 306 -14.17 -1.21 36.33
CA LYS A 306 -13.06 -1.02 37.28
C LYS A 306 -11.85 -0.31 36.69
N ARG A 307 -11.59 -0.48 35.38
CA ARG A 307 -10.46 0.12 34.65
C ARG A 307 -9.11 -0.07 35.36
N ASN A 308 -8.92 -1.25 35.94
CA ASN A 308 -7.79 -1.55 36.82
C ASN A 308 -6.59 -2.19 36.10
N ILE A 309 -6.66 -2.35 34.79
CA ILE A 309 -5.61 -2.95 33.97
C ILE A 309 -4.67 -1.84 33.51
N SER A 310 -3.36 -2.09 33.62
CA SER A 310 -2.32 -1.17 33.16
C SER A 310 -1.43 -1.89 32.14
N ALA A 311 -1.38 -1.34 30.92
CA ALA A 311 -0.50 -1.81 29.85
C ALA A 311 0.86 -1.10 29.96
N ARG A 312 1.69 -1.53 30.92
CA ARG A 312 3.03 -0.96 31.10
C ARG A 312 3.87 -1.19 29.83
N PRO A 313 4.58 -0.16 29.33
CA PRO A 313 5.52 -0.31 28.21
C PRO A 313 6.53 -1.43 28.46
N THR A 314 6.80 -2.20 27.41
CA THR A 314 7.93 -3.14 27.40
C THR A 314 9.25 -2.39 27.34
N LEU A 315 10.36 -3.03 27.74
CA LEU A 315 11.70 -2.43 27.63
C LEU A 315 12.02 -1.95 26.20
N TYR A 316 11.53 -2.68 25.19
CA TYR A 316 11.66 -2.30 23.79
C TYR A 316 10.87 -1.01 23.49
N ALA A 317 9.61 -0.93 23.90
CA ALA A 317 8.80 0.26 23.73
C ALA A 317 9.37 1.45 24.51
N GLU A 318 9.85 1.26 25.74
CA GLU A 318 10.51 2.32 26.51
C GLU A 318 11.73 2.89 25.79
N LYS A 319 12.53 2.03 25.15
CA LYS A 319 13.66 2.47 24.32
C LYS A 319 13.18 3.33 23.15
N LEU A 320 12.19 2.87 22.39
CA LEU A 320 11.62 3.63 21.27
C LEU A 320 11.01 4.96 21.72
N MET A 321 10.34 4.98 22.87
CA MET A 321 9.76 6.20 23.43
C MET A 321 10.86 7.22 23.76
N LYS A 322 11.99 6.78 24.35
CA LYS A 322 13.15 7.66 24.66
C LYS A 322 13.89 8.17 23.41
N GLU A 323 13.88 7.40 22.33
CA GLU A 323 14.49 7.80 21.05
C GLU A 323 13.56 8.68 20.22
N SER A 324 12.28 8.77 20.59
CA SER A 324 11.29 9.54 19.83
C SER A 324 11.46 11.05 20.00
N GLU A 325 11.17 11.79 18.94
CA GLU A 325 11.16 13.27 18.93
C GLU A 325 10.23 13.86 19.99
N LEU A 326 9.20 13.12 20.41
CA LEU A 326 8.26 13.52 21.47
C LEU A 326 8.92 13.65 22.86
N THR A 327 10.10 13.06 23.04
CA THR A 327 10.86 13.10 24.30
C THR A 327 12.13 13.93 24.22
N LEU A 328 12.46 14.47 23.03
CA LEU A 328 13.57 15.38 22.86
C LEU A 328 13.25 16.71 23.54
N ILE A 329 13.89 16.96 24.68
CA ILE A 329 13.91 18.28 25.28
C ILE A 329 14.90 19.10 24.46
N ASN A 330 14.40 19.98 23.59
CA ASN A 330 15.22 21.06 23.08
C ASN A 330 15.58 21.93 24.30
N PRO A 331 16.87 22.02 24.71
CA PRO A 331 17.23 22.97 25.75
C PRO A 331 16.77 24.33 25.28
N ALA A 332 15.98 25.02 26.11
CA ALA A 332 15.55 26.38 25.83
C ALA A 332 16.79 27.16 25.38
N LEU A 333 16.70 27.79 24.19
CA LEU A 333 17.70 28.73 23.71
C LEU A 333 18.11 29.60 24.90
N SER A 334 19.39 29.53 25.25
CA SER A 334 19.96 30.27 26.36
C SER A 334 19.45 31.71 26.30
N LEU A 335 18.70 32.11 27.34
CA LEU A 335 18.39 33.51 27.61
C LEU A 335 19.68 34.34 27.40
N PRO A 336 19.63 35.53 26.79
CA PRO A 336 20.83 36.34 26.61
C PRO A 336 21.44 36.59 28.00
N SER A 337 22.64 36.06 28.23
CA SER A 337 23.38 36.33 29.47
C SER A 337 23.58 37.85 29.62
N PRO A 338 23.39 38.42 30.82
CA PRO A 338 23.65 39.84 31.03
C PRO A 338 25.13 40.12 30.76
N ALA A 339 25.39 41.07 29.87
CA ALA A 339 26.71 41.50 29.49
C ALA A 339 27.51 41.93 30.74
N LEU A 340 28.57 41.18 31.03
CA LEU A 340 29.62 41.63 31.93
C LEU A 340 30.62 42.42 31.08
N ASN A 341 30.68 43.73 31.33
CA ASN A 341 31.65 44.63 30.72
C ASN A 341 33.07 44.19 31.05
N THR A 342 33.78 43.68 30.05
CA THR A 342 35.24 43.75 30.00
C THR A 342 35.64 43.96 28.55
N GLU A 343 36.01 45.19 28.21
CA GLU A 343 36.82 45.44 27.03
C GLU A 343 38.12 44.64 27.11
N PRO A 344 38.59 44.13 25.97
CA PRO A 344 39.96 44.45 25.63
C PRO A 344 40.17 44.75 24.13
N THR A 345 40.87 45.86 23.92
CA THR A 345 42.00 46.06 22.99
C THR A 345 41.87 45.62 21.53
N LYS A 346 41.95 46.64 20.67
CA LYS A 346 42.40 46.58 19.27
C LYS A 346 43.59 45.63 19.09
N ASP A 347 43.50 44.73 18.11
CA ASP A 347 44.57 44.61 17.13
C ASP A 347 44.10 44.10 15.75
N SER A 348 44.85 44.56 14.77
CA SER A 348 44.78 44.49 13.31
C SER A 348 44.54 43.09 12.70
N THR A 349 43.68 42.97 11.68
CA THR A 349 44.02 42.64 10.26
C THR A 349 42.85 42.07 9.44
N THR A 350 42.68 42.61 8.22
CA THR A 350 42.13 42.02 6.97
C THR A 350 40.65 41.60 6.91
N LYS A 351 39.78 42.45 6.31
CA LYS A 351 39.27 42.39 4.90
C LYS A 351 38.41 41.13 4.62
N LYS A 352 37.16 41.22 4.18
CA LYS A 352 36.69 41.93 2.96
C LYS A 352 35.15 42.08 2.94
N ASP A 353 34.71 43.24 2.44
CA ASP A 353 33.34 43.58 2.05
C ASP A 353 32.77 42.67 0.95
N ASP A 354 31.44 42.53 0.92
CA ASP A 354 30.66 43.17 -0.15
C ASP A 354 29.19 43.31 0.27
N ASP A 355 28.83 44.57 0.50
CA ASP A 355 27.51 45.11 0.74
C ASP A 355 26.84 45.39 -0.61
N LEU A 356 25.60 44.91 -0.82
CA LEU A 356 24.85 45.11 -2.06
C LEU A 356 23.37 45.37 -1.73
N PHE A 357 22.98 46.65 -1.91
CA PHE A 357 21.63 47.25 -1.98
C PHE A 357 20.90 47.53 -0.65
N GLN A 358 20.26 48.70 -0.42
CA GLN A 358 20.26 50.02 -1.08
C GLN A 358 19.56 51.05 -0.16
N SER A 359 20.01 52.30 -0.30
CA SER A 359 19.33 53.60 -0.11
C SER A 359 18.79 54.01 1.26
N GLU A 360 19.62 54.81 1.93
CA GLU A 360 19.35 56.06 2.63
C GLU A 360 18.02 56.76 2.29
N PHE A 361 17.14 56.95 3.27
CA PHE A 361 16.42 58.20 3.56
C PHE A 361 15.75 58.09 4.94
N SER A 362 16.51 58.38 6.00
CA SER A 362 15.94 58.63 7.33
C SER A 362 16.11 60.12 7.64
N ILE A 363 15.02 60.87 7.58
CA ILE A 363 14.96 62.23 8.13
C ILE A 363 14.86 62.10 9.65
N ASP A 364 15.86 62.64 10.34
CA ASP A 364 15.84 62.88 11.79
C ASP A 364 14.62 63.69 12.21
N LYS A 365 13.97 63.27 13.31
CA LYS A 365 13.41 64.19 14.31
C LYS A 365 13.04 63.50 15.63
N ASN A 366 13.82 63.85 16.64
CA ASN A 366 13.44 64.25 18.00
C ASN A 366 12.79 63.24 18.98
N LYS A 367 13.56 62.98 20.05
CA LYS A 367 13.23 63.11 21.49
C LYS A 367 11.90 62.52 21.98
N THR A 368 11.94 61.61 22.95
CA THR A 368 11.93 61.94 24.40
C THR A 368 11.95 60.67 25.24
N ASP A 369 12.68 60.71 26.36
CA ASP A 369 12.63 59.73 27.44
C ASP A 369 11.24 59.68 28.09
N SER A 370 10.77 58.47 28.45
CA SER A 370 9.89 58.27 29.60
C SER A 370 9.90 56.80 30.04
N ASN A 371 10.51 56.56 31.21
CA ASN A 371 10.29 55.37 32.00
C ASN A 371 8.85 55.38 32.57
N ALA A 372 8.05 54.36 32.26
CA ALA A 372 6.93 53.96 33.10
C ALA A 372 6.63 52.48 32.91
N GLN A 373 6.67 51.74 34.02
CA GLN A 373 6.30 50.34 34.17
C GLN A 373 4.87 50.07 33.67
N GLN A 374 4.71 49.00 32.89
CA GLN A 374 3.43 48.35 32.63
C GLN A 374 3.63 46.82 32.69
N PRO A 375 2.61 46.07 33.13
CA PRO A 375 2.73 44.67 33.55
C PRO A 375 2.98 43.74 32.37
N ILE A 376 3.70 42.64 32.65
CA ILE A 376 3.93 41.53 31.73
C ILE A 376 2.59 40.86 31.45
N THR A 377 1.90 41.25 30.39
CA THR A 377 0.90 40.42 29.73
C THR A 377 1.64 39.47 28.80
N LEU A 378 1.63 38.18 29.15
CA LEU A 378 2.06 37.10 28.27
C LEU A 378 1.08 37.00 27.10
N ASN A 379 1.35 37.74 26.01
CA ASN A 379 0.81 37.41 24.70
C ASN A 379 1.46 36.10 24.25
N ILE A 380 0.76 34.99 24.46
CA ILE A 380 1.07 33.75 23.76
C ILE A 380 0.57 33.94 22.33
N ASN A 381 1.44 34.46 21.46
CA ASN A 381 1.23 34.41 20.03
C ASN A 381 1.13 32.93 19.64
N LYS A 382 -0.02 32.53 19.11
CA LYS A 382 -0.34 31.16 18.69
C LYS A 382 0.29 30.81 17.32
N ASP A 383 1.24 31.62 16.86
CA ASP A 383 1.74 31.62 15.48
C ASP A 383 3.20 31.17 15.36
N ASP A 384 3.91 30.89 16.46
CA ASP A 384 5.34 30.49 16.42
C ASP A 384 5.59 28.97 16.33
N TYR A 385 4.56 28.16 16.04
CA TYR A 385 4.74 26.79 15.56
C TYR A 385 4.57 26.71 14.04
N SER A 386 5.24 27.59 13.30
CA SER A 386 5.52 27.34 11.89
C SER A 386 6.59 26.25 11.80
N ILE A 387 6.17 25.00 11.70
CA ILE A 387 7.02 23.91 11.20
C ILE A 387 7.59 24.41 9.88
N PRO A 388 8.93 24.51 9.70
CA PRO A 388 9.49 24.97 8.44
C PRO A 388 8.90 24.10 7.33
N ALA A 389 8.25 24.74 6.36
CA ALA A 389 7.65 24.07 5.22
C ALA A 389 8.72 23.19 4.57
N ALA A 390 8.65 21.88 4.85
CA ALA A 390 9.59 20.92 4.30
C ALA A 390 9.51 21.08 2.79
N ASP A 391 10.65 21.45 2.20
CA ASP A 391 10.80 21.74 0.79
C ASP A 391 10.16 20.59 0.00
N ASN A 392 8.98 20.85 -0.59
CA ASN A 392 8.07 19.77 -0.97
C ASN A 392 8.64 19.05 -2.20
N VAL A 393 9.43 18.01 -1.94
CA VAL A 393 10.21 17.26 -2.94
C VAL A 393 9.28 16.75 -4.06
N LEU A 394 8.02 16.44 -3.73
CA LEU A 394 7.00 16.03 -4.69
C LEU A 394 6.59 17.14 -5.65
N ALA A 395 6.49 18.39 -5.20
CA ALA A 395 6.18 19.52 -6.09
C ALA A 395 7.29 19.73 -7.14
N LYS A 396 8.53 19.36 -6.80
CA LYS A 396 9.68 19.37 -7.71
C LYS A 396 9.85 18.04 -8.46
N ALA A 397 9.17 16.98 -8.05
CA ALA A 397 9.29 15.66 -8.65
C ALA A 397 8.60 15.64 -10.01
N LYS A 398 9.38 15.39 -11.06
CA LYS A 398 8.83 15.18 -12.42
C LYS A 398 8.47 13.71 -12.58
N LEU A 399 7.32 13.44 -13.19
CA LEU A 399 6.97 12.08 -13.64
C LEU A 399 7.96 11.66 -14.74
N PHE A 400 8.98 10.88 -14.37
CA PHE A 400 9.90 10.33 -15.35
C PHE A 400 9.24 9.15 -16.05
N ARG A 401 9.05 9.25 -17.36
CA ARG A 401 8.78 8.07 -18.18
C ARG A 401 9.95 7.10 -17.99
N TYR A 402 9.64 5.83 -17.77
CA TYR A 402 10.61 4.73 -17.66
C TYR A 402 11.38 4.58 -18.97
N LYS A 403 12.39 5.43 -19.17
CA LYS A 403 13.33 5.47 -20.28
C LYS A 403 14.65 6.07 -19.79
N PRO A 404 15.81 5.51 -20.14
CA PRO A 404 16.02 4.29 -20.93
C PRO A 404 15.61 3.01 -20.18
N LEU A 405 15.36 1.93 -20.92
CA LEU A 405 15.10 0.58 -20.37
C LEU A 405 16.30 0.18 -19.50
N LYS A 406 16.05 -0.34 -18.29
CA LYS A 406 17.10 -0.73 -17.36
C LYS A 406 17.07 -2.25 -17.21
N PHE A 407 18.11 -2.89 -17.72
CA PHE A 407 18.28 -4.32 -17.66
C PHE A 407 18.98 -4.75 -16.37
N ALA A 408 18.43 -5.76 -15.70
CA ALA A 408 19.04 -6.45 -14.57
C ALA A 408 19.52 -7.84 -15.02
N ALA A 409 20.58 -8.35 -14.39
CA ALA A 409 21.05 -9.71 -14.64
C ALA A 409 20.21 -10.69 -13.81
N ASP A 410 19.46 -11.57 -14.48
CA ASP A 410 18.60 -12.57 -13.82
C ASP A 410 19.45 -13.72 -13.29
N PHE A 411 20.38 -14.20 -14.12
CA PHE A 411 21.29 -15.28 -13.79
C PHE A 411 22.55 -15.24 -14.65
N GLY A 412 23.65 -15.72 -14.07
CA GLY A 412 24.89 -16.01 -14.77
C GLY A 412 25.48 -17.30 -14.22
N SER A 413 25.76 -18.27 -15.08
CA SER A 413 26.33 -19.55 -14.66
C SER A 413 27.43 -19.99 -15.61
N ALA A 414 28.53 -20.51 -15.06
CA ALA A 414 29.54 -21.25 -15.78
C ALA A 414 29.64 -22.65 -15.17
N ALA A 415 29.35 -23.68 -15.95
CA ALA A 415 29.34 -25.06 -15.47
C ALA A 415 29.75 -26.03 -16.58
N PHE A 416 30.16 -27.24 -16.19
CA PHE A 416 30.31 -28.33 -17.14
C PHE A 416 28.95 -28.97 -17.43
N ASN A 417 28.68 -29.29 -18.69
CA ASN A 417 27.41 -29.84 -19.15
C ASN A 417 27.62 -30.88 -20.25
N THR A 418 26.77 -31.91 -20.26
CA THR A 418 26.74 -33.00 -21.24
C THR A 418 25.41 -33.06 -22.02
N GLY A 419 24.44 -32.20 -21.68
CA GLY A 419 23.10 -32.14 -22.25
C GLY A 419 23.04 -31.46 -23.62
N VAL A 420 21.91 -31.69 -24.31
CA VAL A 420 21.61 -31.16 -25.65
C VAL A 420 20.88 -29.82 -25.53
N LEU A 421 21.37 -28.79 -26.22
CA LEU A 421 20.79 -27.43 -26.21
C LEU A 421 19.52 -27.34 -27.09
N ILE A 422 19.53 -27.94 -28.28
CA ILE A 422 18.39 -28.00 -29.19
C ILE A 422 18.30 -29.38 -29.85
N ASN A 423 17.09 -29.95 -29.87
CA ASN A 423 16.80 -31.27 -30.47
C ASN A 423 15.73 -31.22 -31.58
N ARG A 424 15.35 -30.04 -32.06
CA ARG A 424 14.28 -29.85 -33.05
C ARG A 424 14.85 -29.69 -34.47
N TYR A 425 14.06 -30.06 -35.48
CA TYR A 425 14.41 -29.92 -36.89
C TYR A 425 15.74 -30.61 -37.26
N GLN A 426 15.91 -31.88 -36.87
CA GLN A 426 17.10 -32.68 -37.19
C GLN A 426 17.03 -33.25 -38.61
N LEU A 427 18.17 -33.23 -39.31
CA LEU A 427 18.26 -33.84 -40.63
C LEU A 427 18.10 -35.36 -40.52
N TYR A 428 17.30 -35.94 -41.42
CA TYR A 428 17.15 -37.37 -41.49
C TYR A 428 18.41 -38.01 -42.11
N SER A 429 19.14 -38.80 -41.32
CA SER A 429 20.42 -39.41 -41.73
C SER A 429 20.27 -40.82 -42.36
N GLY A 430 19.12 -41.13 -42.98
CA GLY A 430 18.96 -42.36 -43.76
C GLY A 430 19.02 -43.67 -42.97
N GLY A 431 18.84 -43.66 -41.65
CA GLY A 431 18.88 -44.86 -40.80
C GLY A 431 20.29 -45.35 -40.44
N SER A 432 21.36 -44.64 -40.80
CA SER A 432 22.71 -44.88 -40.28
C SER A 432 22.81 -44.43 -38.82
N GLY A 433 23.69 -45.07 -38.04
CA GLY A 433 23.83 -45.03 -36.58
C GLY A 433 23.96 -43.64 -35.93
N PRO A 434 24.13 -43.60 -34.58
CA PRO A 434 23.56 -42.59 -33.71
C PRO A 434 23.85 -41.15 -34.13
N ILE A 435 22.78 -40.36 -34.30
CA ILE A 435 22.86 -38.92 -34.56
C ILE A 435 23.37 -38.24 -33.28
N MET A 436 24.59 -37.71 -33.34
CA MET A 436 25.17 -36.89 -32.28
C MET A 436 24.56 -35.49 -32.36
N LEU A 437 23.67 -35.17 -31.42
CA LEU A 437 22.99 -33.86 -31.32
C LEU A 437 23.81 -32.81 -30.56
N ASN A 438 24.99 -33.21 -30.12
CA ASN A 438 25.92 -32.47 -29.30
C ASN A 438 27.31 -32.56 -29.97
N SER A 439 28.20 -31.61 -29.68
CA SER A 439 29.61 -31.72 -30.09
C SER A 439 30.22 -33.05 -29.65
N GLU A 440 31.22 -33.57 -30.38
CA GLU A 440 31.83 -34.90 -30.15
C GLU A 440 32.49 -35.04 -28.77
N SER A 441 32.64 -33.92 -28.05
CA SER A 441 33.16 -33.89 -26.69
C SER A 441 32.11 -34.33 -25.67
N VAL A 442 32.47 -35.34 -24.87
CA VAL A 442 31.66 -35.90 -23.78
C VAL A 442 31.41 -34.88 -22.67
N LEU A 443 32.34 -33.93 -22.45
CA LEU A 443 32.26 -32.90 -21.40
C LEU A 443 32.46 -31.52 -22.01
N ASN A 444 31.51 -30.60 -21.82
CA ASN A 444 31.58 -29.27 -22.42
C ASN A 444 31.49 -28.18 -21.35
N GLY A 445 32.25 -27.10 -21.53
CA GLY A 445 32.05 -25.89 -20.74
C GLY A 445 30.83 -25.14 -21.26
N MET A 446 29.93 -24.73 -20.37
CA MET A 446 28.73 -23.97 -20.71
C MET A 446 28.63 -22.71 -19.86
N ILE A 447 28.49 -21.58 -20.55
CA ILE A 447 28.18 -20.29 -19.97
C ILE A 447 26.74 -19.95 -20.34
N LYS A 448 25.92 -19.59 -19.35
CA LYS A 448 24.56 -19.08 -19.56
C LYS A 448 24.43 -17.71 -18.91
N LEU A 449 23.76 -16.80 -19.61
CA LEU A 449 23.48 -15.45 -19.17
C LEU A 449 22.02 -15.13 -19.48
N GLY A 450 21.31 -14.55 -18.52
CA GLY A 450 19.94 -14.06 -18.70
C GLY A 450 19.84 -12.64 -18.15
N THR A 451 19.17 -11.77 -18.89
CA THR A 451 18.87 -10.41 -18.45
C THR A 451 17.45 -10.03 -18.81
N SER A 452 16.77 -9.36 -17.88
CA SER A 452 15.43 -8.84 -18.05
C SER A 452 15.36 -7.35 -17.73
N ASP A 453 14.41 -6.66 -18.36
CA ASP A 453 14.07 -5.27 -18.00
C ASP A 453 13.39 -5.20 -16.62
N LEU A 454 13.34 -4.04 -15.96
CA LEU A 454 12.80 -3.91 -14.59
C LEU A 454 11.36 -4.43 -14.41
N LEU A 455 10.52 -4.29 -15.44
CA LEU A 455 9.15 -4.80 -15.44
C LEU A 455 9.05 -6.25 -15.95
N GLU A 456 10.18 -6.89 -16.24
CA GLU A 456 10.29 -8.23 -16.83
C GLU A 456 9.63 -8.42 -18.20
N ASP A 457 9.19 -7.34 -18.84
CA ASP A 457 8.49 -7.38 -20.13
C ASP A 457 9.39 -7.75 -21.32
N LEU A 458 10.71 -7.57 -21.18
CA LEU A 458 11.71 -7.92 -22.18
C LEU A 458 12.74 -8.84 -21.56
N LYS A 459 13.00 -10.00 -22.17
CA LYS A 459 13.98 -10.97 -21.69
C LYS A 459 14.96 -11.34 -22.79
N ILE A 460 16.25 -11.32 -22.46
CA ILE A 460 17.36 -11.69 -23.35
C ILE A 460 18.17 -12.77 -22.68
N ASN A 461 18.20 -13.95 -23.29
CA ASN A 461 18.93 -15.10 -22.78
C ASN A 461 20.01 -15.50 -23.80
N GLY A 462 21.22 -15.70 -23.32
CA GLY A 462 22.36 -16.18 -24.09
C GLY A 462 22.94 -17.45 -23.47
N ALA A 463 23.37 -18.38 -24.31
CA ALA A 463 24.22 -19.48 -23.88
C ALA A 463 25.36 -19.67 -24.88
N PHE A 464 26.55 -19.92 -24.33
CA PHE A 464 27.74 -20.27 -25.09
C PHE A 464 28.29 -21.58 -24.54
N ARG A 465 28.51 -22.54 -25.43
CA ARG A 465 29.10 -23.83 -25.09
C ARG A 465 30.39 -24.01 -25.88
N ILE A 466 31.41 -24.54 -25.23
CA ILE A 466 32.70 -24.87 -25.84
C ILE A 466 33.08 -26.31 -25.48
N GLY A 467 33.47 -27.08 -26.49
CA GLY A 467 33.98 -28.44 -26.29
C GLY A 467 35.37 -28.46 -25.70
N THR A 468 35.74 -29.56 -25.02
CA THR A 468 37.12 -29.76 -24.53
C THR A 468 38.15 -29.77 -25.65
N ASN A 469 37.73 -30.05 -26.88
CA ASN A 469 38.59 -29.98 -28.06
C ASN A 469 38.88 -28.55 -28.53
N LEU A 470 38.27 -27.53 -27.91
CA LEU A 470 38.35 -26.09 -28.22
C LEU A 470 37.98 -25.70 -29.67
N LYS A 471 37.51 -26.67 -30.47
CA LYS A 471 37.14 -26.50 -31.88
C LYS A 471 35.64 -26.43 -32.04
N ASP A 472 34.91 -27.20 -31.24
CA ASP A 472 33.46 -27.24 -31.28
C ASP A 472 32.88 -26.17 -30.36
N ASN A 473 31.93 -25.40 -30.88
CA ASN A 473 31.23 -24.41 -30.11
C ASN A 473 29.76 -24.28 -30.50
N GLU A 474 28.95 -23.86 -29.53
CA GLU A 474 27.54 -23.60 -29.73
C GLU A 474 27.18 -22.24 -29.15
N TRP A 475 26.40 -21.48 -29.90
CA TRP A 475 25.86 -20.19 -29.51
C TRP A 475 24.35 -20.27 -29.54
N TYR A 476 23.73 -19.77 -28.50
CA TYR A 476 22.29 -19.63 -28.41
C TYR A 476 21.96 -18.23 -27.92
N VAL A 477 21.09 -17.53 -28.63
CA VAL A 477 20.55 -16.24 -28.22
C VAL A 477 19.04 -16.30 -28.38
N ASN A 478 18.31 -15.82 -27.39
CA ASN A 478 16.86 -15.79 -27.37
C ASN A 478 16.38 -14.46 -26.84
N PHE A 479 15.51 -13.81 -27.61
CA PHE A 479 14.83 -12.58 -27.26
C PHE A 479 13.34 -12.86 -27.09
N GLN A 480 12.74 -12.35 -26.01
CA GLN A 480 11.31 -12.45 -25.75
C GLN A 480 10.74 -11.07 -25.40
N ASN A 481 9.57 -10.79 -25.98
CA ASN A 481 8.79 -9.58 -25.71
C ASN A 481 7.41 -9.97 -25.20
N LEU A 482 7.14 -9.59 -23.96
CA LEU A 482 5.95 -9.90 -23.15
C LEU A 482 5.10 -8.65 -22.87
N ARG A 483 5.40 -7.51 -23.51
CA ARG A 483 4.74 -6.21 -23.25
C ARG A 483 3.23 -6.17 -23.51
N ARG A 484 2.70 -7.14 -24.25
CA ARG A 484 1.30 -7.17 -24.70
C ARG A 484 0.73 -8.57 -24.47
N ARG A 485 -0.59 -8.71 -24.64
CA ARG A 485 -1.29 -10.00 -24.49
C ARG A 485 -0.78 -11.13 -25.40
N ILE A 486 -0.15 -10.78 -26.52
CA ILE A 486 0.51 -11.74 -27.41
C ILE A 486 2.00 -11.65 -27.15
N ASP A 487 2.56 -12.73 -26.62
CA ASP A 487 3.98 -12.87 -26.41
C ASP A 487 4.62 -13.30 -27.73
N TRP A 488 5.77 -12.71 -28.04
CA TRP A 488 6.54 -13.15 -29.20
C TRP A 488 8.03 -13.16 -28.89
N GLY A 489 8.75 -14.04 -29.58
CA GLY A 489 10.18 -14.19 -29.41
C GLY A 489 10.87 -14.67 -30.67
N ILE A 490 12.17 -14.45 -30.70
CA ILE A 490 13.06 -14.90 -31.75
C ILE A 490 14.26 -15.55 -31.08
N SER A 491 14.65 -16.73 -31.56
CA SER A 491 15.88 -17.39 -31.14
C SER A 491 16.79 -17.65 -32.32
N TYR A 492 18.08 -17.59 -32.05
CA TYR A 492 19.14 -17.94 -32.97
C TYR A 492 20.06 -18.95 -32.29
N TYR A 493 20.30 -20.06 -32.99
CA TYR A 493 21.21 -21.09 -32.57
C TYR A 493 22.24 -21.36 -33.66
N ARG A 494 23.51 -21.42 -33.26
CA ARG A 494 24.62 -21.79 -34.13
C ARG A 494 25.41 -22.91 -33.48
N ASN A 495 25.69 -23.96 -34.24
CA ASN A 495 26.58 -25.04 -33.85
C ASN A 495 27.71 -25.16 -34.88
N VAL A 496 28.94 -25.30 -34.38
CA VAL A 496 30.12 -25.64 -35.17
C VAL A 496 30.66 -26.97 -34.64
N GLN A 497 30.71 -27.96 -35.53
CA GLN A 497 31.24 -29.28 -35.23
C GLN A 497 32.34 -29.65 -36.22
N GLY A 498 33.48 -30.14 -35.72
CA GLY A 498 34.48 -30.79 -36.55
C GLY A 498 33.96 -32.09 -37.14
N LEU A 499 34.20 -32.31 -38.43
CA LEU A 499 33.86 -33.55 -39.12
C LEU A 499 35.10 -34.07 -39.84
N SER A 500 35.23 -35.39 -40.00
CA SER A 500 36.27 -36.00 -40.82
C SER A 500 35.61 -36.63 -42.04
N LEU A 501 35.88 -36.09 -43.23
CA LEU A 501 35.37 -36.62 -44.49
C LEU A 501 36.39 -37.61 -45.06
N THR A 502 35.91 -38.76 -45.53
CA THR A 502 36.74 -39.77 -46.19
C THR A 502 36.55 -39.75 -47.71
N ASP A 503 37.59 -40.12 -48.46
CA ASP A 503 37.46 -40.40 -49.89
C ASP A 503 36.58 -41.63 -50.15
N GLN A 504 36.22 -41.88 -51.42
CA GLN A 504 35.39 -43.03 -51.82
C GLN A 504 35.99 -44.40 -51.46
N PHE A 505 37.30 -44.46 -51.16
CA PHE A 505 38.05 -45.67 -50.80
C PHE A 505 38.41 -45.72 -49.30
N GLN A 506 37.87 -44.80 -48.49
CA GLN A 506 38.16 -44.61 -47.06
C GLN A 506 39.65 -44.57 -46.68
N SER A 507 40.50 -44.10 -47.59
CA SER A 507 41.96 -44.18 -47.44
C SER A 507 42.58 -42.89 -46.90
N VAL A 508 41.96 -41.74 -47.19
CA VAL A 508 42.42 -40.41 -46.72
C VAL A 508 41.30 -39.69 -45.96
N PHE A 509 41.65 -39.11 -44.80
CA PHE A 509 40.77 -38.29 -43.97
C PHE A 509 41.04 -36.80 -44.20
N TYR A 510 40.00 -36.06 -44.57
CA TYR A 510 40.03 -34.61 -44.74
C TYR A 510 39.30 -33.92 -43.58
N PRO A 511 39.94 -32.99 -42.86
CA PRO A 511 39.27 -32.23 -41.83
C PRO A 511 38.24 -31.29 -42.46
N ALA A 512 36.99 -31.43 -42.05
CA ALA A 512 35.87 -30.58 -42.43
C ALA A 512 35.22 -29.97 -41.18
N LYS A 513 34.32 -29.00 -41.39
CA LYS A 513 33.49 -28.42 -40.34
C LYS A 513 32.06 -28.37 -40.84
N SER A 514 31.12 -28.75 -39.99
CA SER A 514 29.70 -28.55 -40.20
C SER A 514 29.25 -27.30 -39.46
N PHE A 515 28.54 -26.41 -40.15
CA PHE A 515 27.93 -25.22 -39.57
C PHE A 515 26.41 -25.35 -39.62
N THR A 516 25.80 -25.52 -38.46
CA THR A 516 24.34 -25.49 -38.31
C THR A 516 23.90 -24.11 -37.84
N ASN A 517 22.98 -23.48 -38.57
CA ASN A 517 22.31 -22.24 -38.17
C ASN A 517 20.81 -22.50 -38.10
N LEU A 518 20.18 -22.16 -36.98
CA LEU A 518 18.76 -22.32 -36.76
C LEU A 518 18.18 -20.98 -36.28
N TYR A 519 17.26 -20.45 -37.06
CA TYR A 519 16.47 -19.27 -36.71
C TYR A 519 15.06 -19.72 -36.36
N GLN A 520 14.55 -19.33 -35.20
CA GLN A 520 13.18 -19.65 -34.80
C GLN A 520 12.44 -18.39 -34.39
N ALA A 521 11.15 -18.37 -34.72
CA ALA A 521 10.20 -17.40 -34.22
C ALA A 521 9.12 -18.14 -33.44
N ASN A 522 8.74 -17.61 -32.29
CA ASN A 522 7.66 -18.14 -31.48
C ASN A 522 6.65 -17.04 -31.16
N ILE A 523 5.39 -17.42 -31.18
CA ILE A 523 4.25 -16.60 -30.75
C ILE A 523 3.48 -17.41 -29.72
N ALA A 524 3.11 -16.80 -28.61
CA ALA A 524 2.28 -17.42 -27.59
C ALA A 524 1.11 -16.52 -27.20
N TYR A 525 -0.04 -17.15 -26.99
CA TYR A 525 -1.22 -16.53 -26.41
C TYR A 525 -1.50 -17.20 -25.06
N PRO A 526 -1.09 -16.60 -23.93
CA PRO A 526 -1.39 -17.11 -22.60
C PRO A 526 -2.86 -16.86 -22.24
N PHE A 527 -3.53 -17.90 -21.73
CA PHE A 527 -4.86 -17.81 -21.14
C PHE A 527 -4.78 -17.53 -19.64
N ASP A 528 -3.90 -18.26 -18.94
CA ASP A 528 -3.53 -18.08 -17.54
C ASP A 528 -2.04 -18.45 -17.35
N ASN A 529 -1.55 -18.44 -16.11
CA ASN A 529 -0.16 -18.77 -15.79
C ASN A 529 0.27 -20.17 -16.26
N ASN A 530 -0.67 -21.08 -16.51
CA ASN A 530 -0.41 -22.50 -16.74
C ASN A 530 -0.89 -22.99 -18.12
N ARG A 531 -1.69 -22.21 -18.84
CA ARG A 531 -2.34 -22.57 -20.10
C ARG A 531 -2.04 -21.50 -21.14
N SER A 532 -1.48 -21.93 -22.27
CA SER A 532 -1.20 -21.06 -23.41
C SER A 532 -1.30 -21.84 -24.72
N VAL A 533 -1.70 -21.17 -25.79
CA VAL A 533 -1.47 -21.68 -27.16
C VAL A 533 -0.15 -21.13 -27.64
N ARG A 534 0.72 -22.00 -28.17
CA ARG A 534 2.04 -21.61 -28.66
C ARG A 534 2.22 -22.10 -30.07
N PHE A 535 2.68 -21.20 -30.93
CA PHE A 535 3.12 -21.51 -32.27
C PHE A 535 4.61 -21.21 -32.37
N SER A 536 5.39 -22.16 -32.89
CA SER A 536 6.81 -21.97 -33.16
C SER A 536 7.14 -22.47 -34.55
N THR A 537 7.79 -21.62 -35.33
CA THR A 537 8.32 -21.97 -36.65
C THR A 537 9.82 -21.69 -36.69
N GLY A 538 10.56 -22.37 -37.55
CA GLY A 538 11.97 -22.12 -37.69
C GLY A 538 12.55 -22.65 -38.99
N ILE A 539 13.67 -22.05 -39.39
CA ILE A 539 14.44 -22.42 -40.58
C ILE A 539 15.82 -22.84 -40.12
N ARG A 540 16.22 -24.05 -40.52
CA ARG A 540 17.56 -24.60 -40.29
C ARG A 540 18.34 -24.62 -41.60
N ALA A 541 19.58 -24.18 -41.55
CA ALA A 541 20.54 -24.29 -42.63
C ALA A 541 21.83 -24.95 -42.12
N ASP A 542 22.21 -26.05 -42.75
CA ASP A 542 23.45 -26.78 -42.48
C ASP A 542 24.39 -26.59 -43.68
N LYS A 543 25.66 -26.25 -43.43
CA LYS A 543 26.69 -26.00 -44.45
C LYS A 543 28.01 -26.68 -44.14
#